data_AF-A0A3S5JB92-F1
#
_entry.id   AF-A0A3S5JB92-F1
#
_cell.length_a   1.000
_cell.length_b   1.000
_cell.length_c   1.000
_cell.angle_alpha   90.00
_cell.angle_beta   90.00
_cell.angle_gamma   90.00
#
_symmetry.space_group_name_H-M   'P 1'
#
loop_
_entity.id
_entity.type
_entity.pdbx_description
1 polymer ?
#
loop_
_entity_poly.entity_id
_entity_poly.type
_entity_poly.pdbx_seq_one_letter_code
_entity_poly.pdbx_strand_id
1 'polypeptide(L)'
;MENRLIYNRTTWIKVIVFINGIAAILHLFFWITAFIKLPAITSTKNVADQINLATTYGFGIADFLWSVPLLLIGSIGLWKKTGIGWLAALLANSMYWYSLTVVIIRDLLSDSISPGTILFLPFALVSFWISYFLWNSRSIFLNKENGMDK
;
A
#
# COMPACT_ATOMS: atom_id res chain seq x y z
N MET A 1 -1.24 31.24 13.31
CA MET A 1 -1.01 29.85 13.78
C MET A 1 -1.48 28.82 12.75
N GLU A 2 -2.64 29.06 12.13
CA GLU A 2 -3.22 28.25 11.03
C GLU A 2 -2.28 28.05 9.82
N ASN A 3 -1.60 29.10 9.35
CA ASN A 3 -0.65 29.00 8.23
C ASN A 3 0.51 28.02 8.50
N ARG A 4 0.98 27.89 9.75
CA ARG A 4 2.01 26.88 10.11
C ARG A 4 1.46 25.46 10.05
N LEU A 5 0.20 25.25 10.47
CA LEU A 5 -0.44 23.94 10.41
C LEU A 5 -0.67 23.49 8.96
N ILE A 6 -1.12 24.39 8.08
CA ILE A 6 -1.31 24.11 6.65
C ILE A 6 0.04 23.83 5.95
N TYR A 7 1.07 24.61 6.28
CA TYR A 7 2.43 24.39 5.76
C TYR A 7 2.96 23.01 6.16
N ASN A 8 2.88 22.67 7.45
CA ASN A 8 3.32 21.37 7.95
C ASN A 8 2.55 20.22 7.30
N ARG A 9 1.22 20.36 7.12
CA ARG A 9 0.41 19.34 6.43
C ARG A 9 0.87 19.15 4.98
N THR A 10 1.14 20.23 4.27
CA THR A 10 1.60 20.15 2.87
C THR A 10 2.96 19.46 2.76
N THR A 11 3.88 19.70 3.71
CA THR A 11 5.17 19.02 3.76
C THR A 11 5.01 17.52 3.98
N TRP A 12 4.17 17.11 4.94
CA TRP A 12 3.89 15.70 5.19
C TRP A 12 3.21 15.01 4.00
N ILE A 13 2.32 15.69 3.27
CA ILE A 13 1.75 15.15 2.03
C ILE A 13 2.85 14.83 1.01
N LYS A 14 3.87 15.69 0.85
CA LYS A 14 5.00 15.41 -0.05
C LYS A 14 5.81 14.18 0.39
N VAL A 15 6.02 14.01 1.69
CA VAL A 15 6.67 12.82 2.25
C VAL A 15 5.85 11.57 1.93
N ILE A 16 4.53 11.61 2.11
CA ILE A 16 3.63 10.50 1.79
C ILE A 16 3.63 10.17 0.30
N VAL A 17 3.62 11.18 -0.58
CA VAL A 17 3.76 10.99 -2.03
C VAL A 17 5.04 10.22 -2.36
N PHE A 18 6.15 10.60 -1.73
CA PHE A 18 7.44 9.94 -1.96
C PHE A 18 7.44 8.49 -1.46
N ILE A 19 6.91 8.25 -0.25
CA ILE A 19 6.79 6.89 0.33
C ILE A 19 5.92 6.01 -0.58
N ASN A 20 4.72 6.46 -0.96
CA ASN A 20 3.82 5.71 -1.83
C ASN A 20 4.44 5.46 -3.22
N GLY A 21 5.15 6.46 -3.77
CA GLY A 21 5.84 6.34 -5.05
C GLY A 21 6.95 5.31 -5.04
N ILE A 22 7.79 5.32 -3.99
CA ILE A 22 8.82 4.29 -3.79
C ILE A 22 8.19 2.92 -3.61
N ALA A 23 7.14 2.83 -2.79
CA ALA A 23 6.44 1.57 -2.56
C ALA A 23 5.89 1.00 -3.87
N ALA A 24 5.29 1.82 -4.74
CA ALA A 24 4.80 1.38 -6.05
C ALA A 24 5.91 0.75 -6.90
N ILE A 25 7.08 1.41 -6.97
CA ILE A 25 8.23 0.93 -7.75
C ILE A 25 8.78 -0.37 -7.16
N LEU A 26 8.92 -0.45 -5.83
CA LEU A 26 9.42 -1.64 -5.16
C LEU A 26 8.47 -2.82 -5.33
N HIS A 27 7.16 -2.63 -5.16
CA HIS A 27 6.17 -3.69 -5.38
C HIS A 27 6.18 -4.14 -6.84
N LEU A 28 6.23 -3.21 -7.79
CA LEU A 28 6.28 -3.54 -9.21
C LEU A 28 7.52 -4.39 -9.53
N PHE A 29 8.70 -3.96 -9.09
CA PHE A 29 9.94 -4.68 -9.30
C PHE A 29 9.94 -6.06 -8.60
N PHE A 30 9.51 -6.10 -7.34
CA PHE A 30 9.41 -7.33 -6.57
C PHE A 30 8.51 -8.35 -7.28
N TRP A 31 7.31 -7.95 -7.71
CA TRP A 31 6.38 -8.89 -8.33
C TRP A 31 6.80 -9.28 -9.75
N ILE A 32 7.39 -8.38 -10.54
CA ILE A 32 7.99 -8.75 -11.83
C ILE A 32 9.06 -9.83 -11.64
N THR A 33 9.99 -9.62 -10.70
CA THR A 33 11.05 -10.60 -10.43
C THR A 33 10.51 -11.92 -9.86
N ALA A 34 9.50 -11.85 -8.99
CA ALA A 34 8.82 -13.03 -8.45
C ALA A 34 8.15 -13.83 -9.56
N PHE A 35 7.36 -13.20 -10.44
CA PHE A 35 6.68 -13.88 -11.54
C PHE A 35 7.64 -14.52 -12.55
N ILE A 36 8.80 -13.91 -12.81
CA ILE A 36 9.83 -14.49 -13.69
C ILE A 36 10.45 -15.74 -13.05
N LYS A 37 10.74 -15.72 -11.74
CA LYS A 37 11.39 -16.85 -11.03
C LYS A 37 10.42 -17.98 -10.66
N LEU A 38 9.12 -17.71 -10.66
CA LEU A 38 8.10 -18.61 -10.11
C LEU A 38 7.93 -19.96 -10.84
N PRO A 39 8.00 -20.04 -12.19
CA PRO A 39 7.95 -21.32 -12.91
C PRO A 39 9.07 -22.30 -12.52
N ALA A 40 10.16 -21.82 -11.92
CA ALA A 40 11.25 -22.65 -11.42
C ALA A 40 10.98 -23.26 -10.03
N ILE A 41 10.01 -22.73 -9.27
CA ILE A 41 9.72 -23.10 -7.87
C ILE A 41 8.56 -24.12 -7.78
N THR A 42 7.70 -24.17 -8.79
CA THR A 42 6.51 -25.05 -8.90
C THR A 42 6.81 -26.55 -9.07
N SER A 43 8.08 -26.97 -9.06
CA SER A 43 8.48 -28.39 -9.05
C SER A 43 8.29 -29.07 -7.67
N THR A 44 7.73 -28.36 -6.69
CA THR A 44 7.56 -28.82 -5.30
C THR A 44 6.38 -29.79 -5.18
N LYS A 45 6.67 -31.00 -4.66
CA LYS A 45 5.70 -32.12 -4.52
C LYS A 45 4.80 -32.01 -3.28
N ASN A 46 5.07 -31.07 -2.36
CA ASN A 46 4.35 -30.94 -1.09
C ASN A 46 3.12 -30.01 -1.23
N VAL A 47 1.95 -30.47 -0.77
CA VAL A 47 0.68 -29.73 -0.80
C VAL A 47 0.74 -28.44 0.00
N ALA A 48 1.42 -28.44 1.16
CA ALA A 48 1.56 -27.24 1.98
C ALA A 48 2.33 -26.12 1.26
N ASP A 49 3.38 -26.49 0.52
CA ASP A 49 4.17 -25.54 -0.27
C ASP A 49 3.35 -24.99 -1.45
N GLN A 50 2.51 -25.81 -2.07
CA GLN A 50 1.60 -25.37 -3.14
C GLN A 50 0.55 -24.37 -2.65
N ILE A 51 -0.01 -24.57 -1.45
CA ILE A 51 -0.95 -23.62 -0.84
C ILE A 51 -0.26 -22.28 -0.57
N ASN A 52 0.93 -22.30 0.05
CA ASN A 52 1.70 -21.09 0.32
C ASN A 52 2.08 -20.34 -0.97
N LEU A 53 2.44 -21.09 -2.01
CA LEU A 53 2.74 -20.54 -3.32
C LEU A 53 1.51 -19.89 -3.95
N ALA A 54 0.35 -20.57 -3.92
CA ALA A 54 -0.90 -20.06 -4.47
C ALA A 54 -1.36 -18.79 -3.75
N THR A 55 -1.28 -18.74 -2.42
CA THR A 55 -1.58 -17.52 -1.64
C THR A 55 -0.63 -16.38 -2.01
N THR A 56 0.66 -16.67 -2.15
CA THR A 56 1.65 -15.67 -2.59
C THR A 56 1.34 -15.15 -3.99
N TYR A 57 0.90 -16.04 -4.90
CA TYR A 57 0.47 -15.67 -6.25
C TYR A 57 -0.77 -14.77 -6.22
N GLY A 58 -1.75 -15.10 -5.38
CA GLY A 58 -2.95 -14.29 -5.16
C GLY A 58 -2.59 -12.88 -4.69
N PHE A 59 -1.67 -12.76 -3.74
CA PHE A 59 -1.15 -11.44 -3.32
C PHE A 59 -0.43 -10.73 -4.45
N GLY A 60 0.38 -11.42 -5.25
CA GLY A 60 1.09 -10.81 -6.36
C GLY A 60 0.19 -10.23 -7.43
N ILE A 61 -0.84 -10.98 -7.82
CA ILE A 61 -1.84 -10.52 -8.78
C ILE A 61 -2.61 -9.33 -8.21
N ALA A 62 -3.04 -9.42 -6.95
CA ALA A 62 -3.77 -8.34 -6.29
C ALA A 62 -2.94 -7.06 -6.19
N ASP A 63 -1.66 -7.18 -5.84
CA ASP A 63 -0.74 -6.05 -5.77
C ASP A 63 -0.52 -5.41 -7.15
N PHE A 64 -0.35 -6.23 -8.20
CA PHE A 64 -0.12 -5.74 -9.55
C PHE A 64 -1.34 -5.04 -10.15
N LEU A 65 -2.54 -5.57 -9.93
CA LEU A 65 -3.78 -5.04 -10.49
C LEU A 65 -4.37 -3.89 -9.68
N TRP A 66 -4.18 -3.88 -8.36
CA TRP A 66 -4.84 -2.92 -7.47
C TRP A 66 -3.83 -2.04 -6.73
N SER A 67 -2.95 -2.63 -5.92
CA SER A 67 -2.07 -1.84 -5.03
C SER A 67 -1.15 -0.91 -5.82
N VAL A 68 -0.43 -1.42 -6.83
CA VAL A 68 0.52 -0.62 -7.62
C VAL A 68 -0.19 0.51 -8.39
N PRO A 69 -1.28 0.26 -9.16
CA PRO A 69 -2.03 1.33 -9.80
C PRO A 69 -2.57 2.37 -8.80
N LEU A 70 -3.12 1.94 -7.67
CA LEU A 70 -3.64 2.84 -6.64
C LEU A 70 -2.53 3.67 -5.98
N LEU A 71 -1.35 3.10 -5.74
CA LEU A 71 -0.19 3.83 -5.24
C LEU A 71 0.31 4.86 -6.26
N LEU A 72 0.33 4.54 -7.55
CA LEU A 72 0.73 5.48 -8.61
C LEU A 72 -0.29 6.62 -8.76
N ILE A 73 -1.57 6.29 -8.93
CA ILE A 73 -2.67 7.28 -9.02
C ILE A 73 -2.70 8.12 -7.75
N GLY A 74 -2.58 7.49 -6.59
CA GLY A 74 -2.53 8.13 -5.29
C GLY A 74 -1.36 9.10 -5.19
N SER A 75 -0.15 8.70 -5.56
CA SER A 75 1.04 9.55 -5.51
C SER A 75 0.91 10.78 -6.42
N ILE A 76 0.50 10.57 -7.68
CA ILE A 76 0.30 11.66 -8.65
C ILE A 76 -0.83 12.60 -8.20
N GLY A 77 -1.95 12.04 -7.73
CA GLY A 77 -3.11 12.81 -7.32
C GLY A 77 -2.89 13.57 -6.01
N LEU A 78 -2.19 12.97 -5.03
CA LEU A 78 -1.78 13.65 -3.80
C LEU A 78 -0.84 14.83 -4.10
N TRP A 79 0.10 14.68 -5.04
CA TRP A 79 0.97 15.78 -5.48
C TRP A 79 0.15 16.94 -6.08
N LYS A 80 -0.88 16.61 -6.86
CA LYS A 80 -1.83 17.58 -7.45
C LYS A 80 -2.90 18.07 -6.47
N LYS A 81 -2.95 17.51 -5.25
CA LYS A 81 -3.97 17.73 -4.22
C LYS A 81 -5.40 17.45 -4.72
N THR A 82 -5.63 16.35 -5.43
CA THR A 82 -6.96 15.95 -5.91
C THR A 82 -7.67 15.00 -4.94
N GLY A 83 -9.00 15.02 -4.93
CA GLY A 83 -9.84 14.12 -4.14
C GLY A 83 -9.67 12.66 -4.58
N ILE A 84 -9.58 12.42 -5.89
CA ILE A 84 -9.29 11.09 -6.45
C ILE A 84 -7.94 10.56 -5.97
N GLY A 85 -6.90 11.41 -5.93
CA GLY A 85 -5.58 11.04 -5.43
C GLY A 85 -5.59 10.65 -3.96
N TRP A 86 -6.30 11.43 -3.16
CA TRP A 86 -6.52 11.15 -1.74
C TRP A 86 -7.23 9.80 -1.52
N LEU A 87 -8.31 9.54 -2.27
CA LEU A 87 -9.05 8.29 -2.18
C LEU A 87 -8.20 7.08 -2.62
N ALA A 88 -7.50 7.20 -3.75
CA ALA A 88 -6.63 6.14 -4.25
C ALA A 88 -5.51 5.80 -3.26
N ALA A 89 -4.89 6.83 -2.66
CA ALA A 89 -3.88 6.62 -1.63
C ALA A 89 -4.44 5.97 -0.36
N LEU A 90 -5.65 6.34 0.08
CA LEU A 90 -6.31 5.68 1.21
C LEU A 90 -6.62 4.21 0.93
N LEU A 91 -7.14 3.91 -0.26
CA LEU A 91 -7.44 2.54 -0.67
C LEU A 91 -6.17 1.69 -0.75
N ALA A 92 -5.11 2.20 -1.38
CA ALA A 92 -3.81 1.52 -1.43
C ALA A 92 -3.28 1.19 -0.03
N ASN A 93 -3.30 2.16 0.89
CA ASN A 93 -2.83 1.94 2.25
C ASN A 93 -3.72 0.94 3.00
N SER A 94 -5.04 1.00 2.80
CA SER A 94 -5.98 0.04 3.40
C SER A 94 -5.75 -1.41 2.91
N MET A 95 -5.26 -1.60 1.68
CA MET A 95 -4.91 -2.93 1.17
C MET A 95 -3.76 -3.58 1.96
N TYR A 96 -2.78 -2.82 2.45
CA TYR A 96 -1.72 -3.36 3.30
C TYR A 96 -2.26 -3.97 4.59
N TRP A 97 -3.32 -3.38 5.15
CA TRP A 97 -4.01 -3.89 6.34
C TRP A 97 -4.74 -5.19 6.05
N TYR A 98 -5.43 -5.27 4.91
CA TYR A 98 -6.02 -6.52 4.44
C TYR A 98 -4.97 -7.62 4.28
N SER A 99 -3.86 -7.33 3.58
CA SER A 99 -2.78 -8.29 3.36
C SER A 99 -2.14 -8.75 4.67
N LEU A 100 -1.83 -7.83 5.59
CA LEU A 100 -1.28 -8.20 6.90
C LEU A 100 -2.25 -9.09 7.68
N THR A 101 -3.55 -8.80 7.65
CA THR A 101 -4.57 -9.59 8.35
C THR A 101 -4.57 -11.04 7.84
N VAL A 102 -4.55 -11.23 6.53
CA VAL A 102 -4.51 -12.57 5.93
C VAL A 102 -3.21 -13.31 6.28
N VAL A 103 -2.07 -12.62 6.25
CA VAL A 103 -0.76 -13.21 6.60
C VAL A 103 -0.73 -13.60 8.08
N ILE A 104 -1.21 -12.75 8.98
CA ILE A 104 -1.30 -13.05 10.42
C ILE A 104 -2.21 -14.25 10.67
N ILE A 105 -3.41 -14.28 10.07
CA ILE A 105 -4.34 -15.40 10.23
C ILE A 105 -3.69 -16.71 9.76
N ARG A 106 -3.04 -16.71 8.59
CA ARG A 106 -2.33 -17.88 8.08
C ARG A 106 -1.23 -18.34 9.04
N ASP A 107 -0.41 -17.41 9.53
CA ASP A 107 0.73 -17.72 10.39
C ASP A 107 0.29 -18.23 11.77
N LEU A 108 -0.79 -17.67 12.32
CA LEU A 108 -1.42 -18.17 13.55
C LEU A 108 -2.00 -19.57 13.38
N LEU A 109 -2.65 -19.86 12.24
CA LEU A 109 -3.18 -21.19 11.96
C LEU A 109 -2.11 -22.24 11.65
N SER A 110 -0.89 -21.80 11.31
CA SER A 110 0.25 -22.66 10.97
C SER A 110 1.28 -22.78 12.09
N ASP A 111 1.01 -22.18 13.27
CA ASP A 111 1.91 -22.10 14.43
C ASP A 111 3.35 -21.66 14.07
N SER A 112 3.50 -20.79 13.07
CA SER A 112 4.81 -20.37 12.55
C SER A 112 4.78 -18.95 12.00
N ILE A 113 5.71 -18.12 12.47
CA ILE A 113 5.89 -16.76 11.94
C ILE A 113 6.70 -16.85 10.64
N SER A 114 6.04 -16.54 9.53
CA SER A 114 6.67 -16.48 8.23
C SER A 114 7.56 -15.24 8.09
N PRO A 115 8.61 -15.30 7.24
CA PRO A 115 9.35 -14.10 6.82
C PRO A 115 8.45 -13.00 6.24
N GLY A 116 7.30 -13.38 5.67
CA GLY A 116 6.28 -12.45 5.18
C GLY A 116 5.71 -11.56 6.27
N THR A 117 5.38 -12.10 7.44
CA THR A 117 4.87 -11.30 8.58
C THR A 117 5.89 -10.28 9.05
N ILE A 118 7.15 -10.70 9.21
CA ILE A 118 8.25 -9.83 9.64
C ILE A 118 8.44 -8.68 8.64
N LEU A 119 8.34 -8.98 7.34
CA LEU A 119 8.49 -7.98 6.30
C LEU A 119 7.28 -7.03 6.22
N PHE A 120 6.04 -7.53 6.28
CA PHE A 120 4.82 -6.74 6.09
C PHE A 120 4.47 -5.83 7.26
N LEU A 121 4.81 -6.22 8.50
CA LEU A 121 4.47 -5.46 9.70
C LEU A 121 4.94 -3.98 9.67
N PRO A 122 6.21 -3.65 9.36
CA PRO A 122 6.62 -2.25 9.28
C PRO A 122 5.87 -1.47 8.18
N PHE A 123 5.56 -2.09 7.05
CA PHE A 123 4.77 -1.43 5.99
C PHE A 123 3.33 -1.15 6.45
N ALA A 124 2.71 -2.06 7.19
CA ALA A 124 1.37 -1.87 7.72
C ALA A 124 1.32 -0.73 8.76
N LEU A 125 2.33 -0.61 9.61
CA LEU A 125 2.45 0.49 10.57
C LEU A 125 2.59 1.84 9.86
N VAL A 126 3.44 1.92 8.83
CA VAL A 126 3.58 3.12 8.00
C VAL A 126 2.26 3.43 7.30
N SER A 127 1.61 2.42 6.72
CA SER A 127 0.31 2.57 6.05
C SER A 127 -0.76 3.12 6.99
N PHE A 128 -0.79 2.69 8.26
CA PHE A 128 -1.72 3.23 9.25
C PHE A 128 -1.53 4.71 9.49
N TRP A 129 -0.27 5.11 9.70
CA TRP A 129 0.07 6.51 9.87
C TRP A 129 -0.32 7.33 8.65
N ILE A 130 -0.06 6.83 7.44
CA ILE A 130 -0.46 7.48 6.18
C ILE A 130 -1.98 7.63 6.12
N SER A 131 -2.73 6.55 6.34
CA SER A 131 -4.19 6.56 6.29
C SER A 131 -4.80 7.54 7.30
N TYR A 132 -4.33 7.49 8.55
CA TYR A 132 -4.76 8.40 9.60
C TYR A 132 -4.46 9.87 9.25
N PHE A 133 -3.24 10.14 8.77
CA PHE A 133 -2.84 11.50 8.40
C PHE A 133 -3.67 12.04 7.22
N LEU A 134 -3.87 11.23 6.17
CA LEU A 134 -4.65 11.59 4.99
C LEU A 134 -6.12 11.83 5.34
N TRP A 135 -6.71 11.01 6.21
CA TRP A 135 -8.09 11.18 6.67
C TRP A 135 -8.30 12.50 7.42
N ASN A 136 -7.36 12.84 8.31
CA ASN A 136 -7.40 14.09 9.07
C ASN A 136 -7.08 15.32 8.21
N SER A 137 -6.41 15.13 7.07
CA SER A 137 -6.06 16.19 6.12
C SER A 137 -7.01 16.24 4.92
N ARG A 138 -8.14 15.52 4.94
CA ARG A 138 -9.06 15.38 3.80
C ARG A 138 -9.56 16.70 3.22
N SER A 139 -9.74 17.73 4.04
CA SER A 139 -10.23 19.04 3.59
C SER A 139 -9.30 19.69 2.56
N ILE A 140 -8.00 19.41 2.61
CA ILE A 140 -7.01 19.92 1.64
C ILE A 140 -7.29 19.40 0.22
N PHE A 141 -7.86 18.21 0.10
CA PHE A 141 -8.11 17.53 -1.17
C PHE A 141 -9.54 17.76 -1.66
N LEU A 142 -10.51 17.72 -0.76
CA LEU A 142 -11.93 17.81 -1.09
C LEU A 142 -12.40 19.26 -1.31
N ASN A 143 -11.79 20.25 -0.64
CA ASN A 143 -12.21 21.66 -0.82
C ASN A 143 -11.75 22.25 -2.16
N LYS A 144 -10.62 21.76 -2.70
CA LYS A 144 -10.09 22.21 -3.99
C LYS A 144 -11.01 21.85 -5.16
N GLU A 145 -11.76 20.74 -5.05
CA GLU A 145 -12.73 20.33 -6.07
C GLU A 145 -14.05 21.11 -5.97
N ASN A 146 -14.38 21.67 -4.79
CA ASN A 146 -15.62 22.41 -4.55
C ASN A 146 -15.54 23.92 -4.89
N GLY A 147 -14.43 24.41 -5.46
CA GLY A 147 -14.30 25.80 -5.88
C GLY A 147 -14.43 26.84 -4.75
N MET A 148 -14.34 26.42 -3.48
CA MET A 148 -14.38 27.33 -2.33
C MET A 148 -12.97 27.81 -1.97
N ASP A 149 -12.29 28.43 -2.93
CA ASP A 149 -11.29 29.44 -2.61
C ASP A 149 -12.06 30.74 -2.33
N LYS A 150 -12.31 31.00 -1.05
CA LYS A 150 -12.58 32.36 -0.55
C LYS A 150 -11.34 32.85 0.19
#